data_AF-A0A976JMF7-F1
#
_entry.id   AF-A0A976JMF7-F1
#
_cell.length_a   1.000
_cell.length_b   1.000
_cell.length_c   1.000
_cell.angle_alpha   90.00
_cell.angle_beta   90.00
_cell.angle_gamma   90.00
#
_symmetry.space_group_name_H-M   'P 1'
#
loop_
_entity.id
_entity.type
_entity.pdbx_description
1 polymer ?
#
loop_
_entity_poly.entity_id
_entity_poly.type
_entity_poly.pdbx_seq_one_letter_code
_entity_poly.pdbx_strand_id
1 'polypeptide(L)'
;MSLLFLPSAFSLECPSGKKVEEIALDMIKAELSGVQLEEMENSKCLEQKHFPHLLIVKDPSNEVSKPTLGYVSDIKDIKIKKVETIDPTVHSYKAYFEAKYSKIKDGKPAVLTDSITFFLYKDAPNQSIYGCGGVTQHASKILLFKKCK
;
A
#
# COMPACT_ATOMS: atom_id res chain seq x y z
N MET A 1 -2.73 -11.37 42.97
CA MET A 1 -3.74 -11.43 41.89
C MET A 1 -3.22 -10.56 40.76
N SER A 2 -2.32 -11.12 39.94
CA SER A 2 -1.66 -10.38 38.86
C SER A 2 -2.64 -10.22 37.71
N LEU A 3 -2.98 -8.97 37.37
CA LEU A 3 -3.66 -8.68 36.11
C LEU A 3 -2.73 -9.08 34.96
N LEU A 4 -3.12 -10.12 34.23
CA LEU A 4 -2.63 -10.40 32.89
C LEU A 4 -3.07 -9.23 32.00
N PHE A 5 -2.15 -8.30 31.74
CA PHE A 5 -2.26 -7.45 30.57
C PHE A 5 -2.09 -8.35 29.35
N LEU A 6 -3.19 -8.91 28.86
CA LEU A 6 -3.25 -9.42 27.50
C LEU A 6 -2.85 -8.25 26.60
N PRO A 7 -1.79 -8.38 25.77
CA PRO A 7 -1.56 -7.40 24.74
C PRO A 7 -2.82 -7.42 23.87
N SER A 8 -3.58 -6.32 23.90
CA SER A 8 -4.65 -6.09 22.95
C SER A 8 -4.02 -6.31 21.58
N ALA A 9 -4.36 -7.42 20.93
CA ALA A 9 -4.08 -7.56 19.51
C ALA A 9 -4.71 -6.31 18.91
N PHE A 10 -3.87 -5.41 18.40
CA PHE A 10 -4.35 -4.27 17.62
C PHE A 10 -4.96 -4.90 16.38
N SER A 11 -6.24 -5.28 16.48
CA SER A 11 -7.10 -5.46 15.33
C SER A 11 -6.88 -4.23 14.49
N LEU A 12 -6.37 -4.42 13.28
CA LEU A 12 -6.32 -3.37 12.27
C LEU A 12 -7.77 -3.08 11.91
N GLU A 13 -8.46 -2.33 12.77
CA GLU A 13 -9.84 -1.96 12.56
C GLU A 13 -9.88 -1.12 11.30
N CYS A 14 -10.64 -1.61 10.33
CA CYS A 14 -10.95 -0.84 9.16
C CYS A 14 -11.86 0.30 9.59
N PRO A 15 -11.41 1.56 9.51
CA PRO A 15 -12.20 2.68 9.98
C PRO A 15 -13.53 2.66 9.22
N SER A 16 -14.61 2.52 9.99
CA SER A 16 -15.98 2.53 9.48
C SER A 16 -16.19 3.83 8.70
N GLY A 17 -16.54 3.72 7.42
CA GLY A 17 -16.82 4.90 6.57
C GLY A 17 -15.65 5.41 5.73
N LYS A 18 -14.46 4.80 5.81
CA LYS A 18 -13.36 5.14 4.88
C LYS A 18 -13.73 4.79 3.45
N LYS A 19 -13.51 5.71 2.52
CA LYS A 19 -13.85 5.54 1.11
C LYS A 19 -12.86 4.60 0.42
N VAL A 20 -13.31 3.92 -0.62
CA VAL A 20 -12.48 2.97 -1.39
C VAL A 20 -11.22 3.65 -1.93
N GLU A 21 -11.34 4.92 -2.36
CA GLU A 21 -10.23 5.75 -2.82
C GLU A 21 -9.17 5.99 -1.75
N GLU A 22 -9.58 6.13 -0.49
CA GLU A 22 -8.64 6.37 0.61
C GLU A 22 -7.92 5.09 1.00
N ILE A 23 -8.57 3.93 0.89
CA ILE A 23 -7.92 2.62 1.08
C ILE A 23 -6.95 2.34 -0.08
N ALA A 24 -7.35 2.66 -1.32
CA ALA A 24 -6.46 2.57 -2.47
C ALA A 24 -5.19 3.42 -2.28
N LEU A 25 -5.34 4.63 -1.72
CA LEU A 25 -4.20 5.50 -1.43
C LEU A 25 -3.28 4.91 -0.36
N ASP A 26 -3.82 4.28 0.69
CA ASP A 26 -3.00 3.56 1.68
C ASP A 26 -2.22 2.41 1.05
N MET A 27 -2.85 1.67 0.13
CA MET A 27 -2.20 0.55 -0.57
C MET A 27 -1.09 1.06 -1.49
N ILE A 28 -1.35 2.11 -2.26
CA ILE A 28 -0.33 2.77 -3.09
C ILE A 28 0.81 3.31 -2.20
N LYS A 29 0.51 3.81 -1.00
CA LYS A 29 1.54 4.22 -0.04
C LYS A 29 2.41 3.03 0.39
N ALA A 30 1.84 1.84 0.61
CA ALA A 30 2.61 0.65 0.93
C ALA A 30 3.49 0.21 -0.24
N GLU A 31 2.95 0.23 -1.47
CA GLU A 31 3.69 -0.02 -2.71
C GLU A 31 4.92 0.90 -2.82
N LEU A 32 4.73 2.21 -2.62
CA LEU A 32 5.81 3.20 -2.68
C LEU A 32 6.71 3.22 -1.45
N SER A 33 6.35 2.54 -0.37
CA SER A 33 7.28 2.26 0.74
C SER A 33 8.19 1.07 0.44
N GLY A 34 7.97 0.35 -0.66
CA GLY A 34 8.82 -0.74 -1.12
C GLY A 34 8.35 -2.12 -0.68
N VAL A 35 7.05 -2.34 -0.43
CA VAL A 35 6.54 -3.65 0.02
C VAL A 35 6.83 -4.81 -0.94
N GLN A 36 7.07 -4.50 -2.22
CA GLN A 36 7.45 -5.46 -3.28
C GLN A 36 8.95 -5.74 -3.38
N LEU A 37 9.79 -4.99 -2.66
CA LEU A 37 11.25 -5.06 -2.77
C LEU A 37 11.81 -5.83 -1.59
N GLU A 38 12.51 -6.92 -1.87
CA GLU A 38 13.14 -7.78 -0.86
C GLU A 38 14.08 -6.95 0.05
N GLU A 39 14.86 -6.04 -0.55
CA GLU A 39 15.80 -5.19 0.19
C GLU A 39 15.15 -4.22 1.17
N MET A 40 13.83 -4.02 1.07
CA MET A 40 13.06 -3.09 1.89
C MET A 40 12.35 -3.76 3.07
N GLU A 41 12.38 -5.09 3.20
CA GLU A 41 11.65 -5.86 4.22
C GLU A 41 11.80 -5.29 5.63
N ASN A 42 13.04 -4.98 6.03
CA ASN A 42 13.37 -4.47 7.37
C ASN A 42 13.47 -2.94 7.42
N SER A 43 12.97 -2.26 6.38
CA SER A 43 13.01 -0.80 6.30
C SER A 43 12.05 -0.18 7.29
N LYS A 44 12.47 0.93 7.90
CA LYS A 44 11.60 1.80 8.71
C LYS A 44 10.36 2.25 7.94
N CYS A 45 10.41 2.25 6.61
CA CYS A 45 9.28 2.60 5.75
C CYS A 45 8.13 1.60 5.72
N LEU A 46 8.38 0.35 6.13
CA LEU A 46 7.38 -0.73 6.18
C LEU A 46 6.93 -1.06 7.62
N GLU A 47 7.39 -0.31 8.63
CA GLU A 47 6.92 -0.51 10.00
C GLU A 47 5.40 -0.35 10.12
N GLN A 48 4.74 -1.30 10.77
CA GLN A 48 3.28 -1.39 10.90
C GLN A 48 2.61 -0.10 11.41
N LYS A 49 3.30 0.68 12.25
CA LYS A 49 2.82 1.98 12.77
C LYS A 49 2.51 3.01 11.66
N HIS A 50 3.09 2.85 10.47
CA HIS A 50 2.86 3.73 9.33
C HIS A 50 1.63 3.34 8.49
N PHE A 51 1.05 2.17 8.78
CA PHE A 51 -0.06 1.55 8.06
C PHE A 51 -1.14 1.05 9.04
N PRO A 52 -1.85 1.94 9.73
CA PRO A 52 -2.83 1.55 10.76
C PRO A 52 -4.04 0.76 10.23
N HIS A 53 -4.19 0.63 8.91
CA HIS A 53 -5.36 -0.01 8.27
C HIS A 53 -4.97 -1.11 7.28
N LEU A 54 -3.69 -1.35 7.08
CA LEU A 54 -3.19 -2.40 6.20
C LEU A 54 -2.25 -3.27 7.00
N LEU A 55 -2.42 -4.57 6.91
CA LEU A 55 -1.40 -5.47 7.46
C LEU A 55 -0.28 -5.55 6.43
N ILE A 56 0.93 -5.14 6.83
CA ILE A 56 2.10 -5.31 5.98
C ILE A 56 2.62 -6.73 6.18
N VAL A 57 2.28 -7.61 5.24
CA VAL A 57 2.73 -9.00 5.22
C VAL A 57 3.78 -9.15 4.13
N LYS A 58 4.88 -9.82 4.45
CA LYS A 58 5.84 -10.27 3.45
C LYS A 58 5.32 -11.53 2.78
N ASP A 59 5.23 -11.50 1.46
CA ASP A 59 5.05 -12.69 0.64
C ASP A 59 6.22 -12.78 -0.35
N PRO A 60 7.20 -13.69 -0.12
CA PRO A 60 8.33 -13.88 -1.03
C PRO A 60 7.91 -14.17 -2.48
N SER A 61 6.70 -14.69 -2.69
CA SER A 61 6.15 -14.98 -4.02
C SER A 61 5.79 -13.71 -4.80
N ASN A 62 5.62 -12.58 -4.11
CA ASN A 62 5.27 -11.27 -4.69
C ASN A 62 6.47 -10.31 -4.77
N GLU A 63 7.66 -10.78 -4.39
CA GLU A 63 8.89 -9.99 -4.53
C GLU A 63 9.24 -9.77 -6.00
N VAL A 64 9.68 -8.54 -6.30
CA VAL A 64 9.93 -8.14 -7.67
C VAL A 64 11.34 -7.60 -7.81
N SER A 65 12.14 -8.21 -8.69
CA SER A 65 13.51 -7.75 -9.02
C SER A 65 13.51 -6.58 -10.04
N LYS A 66 12.53 -5.67 -9.98
CA LYS A 66 12.44 -4.53 -10.90
C LYS A 66 13.19 -3.32 -10.34
N PRO A 67 13.99 -2.62 -11.14
CA PRO A 67 14.68 -1.43 -10.68
C PRO A 67 13.68 -0.30 -10.38
N THR A 68 13.95 0.45 -9.31
CA THR A 68 13.20 1.67 -8.98
C THR A 68 13.41 2.72 -10.07
N LEU A 69 12.31 3.27 -10.61
CA LEU A 69 12.33 4.27 -11.69
C LEU A 69 12.71 5.66 -11.16
N GLY A 70 12.38 5.94 -9.91
CA GLY A 70 12.64 7.20 -9.25
C GLY A 70 11.93 7.35 -7.92
N TYR A 71 12.00 8.56 -7.38
CA TYR A 71 11.55 8.84 -6.02
C TYR A 71 10.40 9.86 -6.00
N VAL A 72 9.34 9.52 -5.28
CA VAL A 72 8.22 10.43 -4.96
C VAL A 72 8.57 11.18 -3.68
N SER A 73 8.34 12.49 -3.63
CA SER A 73 8.74 13.28 -2.46
C SER A 73 7.81 13.04 -1.27
N ASP A 74 6.50 13.08 -1.50
CA ASP A 74 5.48 12.94 -0.46
C ASP A 74 4.17 12.35 -1.00
N ILE A 75 3.29 11.87 -0.11
CA ILE A 75 1.97 11.31 -0.46
C ILE A 75 1.11 12.30 -1.27
N LYS A 76 1.27 13.62 -1.05
CA LYS A 76 0.56 14.66 -1.80
C LYS A 76 0.91 14.71 -3.30
N ASP A 77 2.03 14.10 -3.69
CA ASP A 77 2.46 14.01 -5.08
C ASP A 77 1.80 12.84 -5.83
N ILE A 78 0.91 12.12 -5.15
CA ILE A 78 0.10 11.02 -5.69
C ILE A 78 -1.35 11.47 -5.78
N LYS A 79 -1.97 11.23 -6.94
CA LYS A 79 -3.37 11.53 -7.18
C LYS A 79 -4.08 10.30 -7.73
N ILE A 80 -5.07 9.81 -6.98
CA ILE A 80 -6.04 8.84 -7.51
C ILE A 80 -6.87 9.55 -8.58
N LYS A 81 -6.85 9.02 -9.80
CA LYS A 81 -7.61 9.56 -10.94
C LYS A 81 -8.98 8.92 -11.04
N LYS A 82 -9.05 7.61 -10.80
CA LYS A 82 -10.26 6.82 -10.94
C LYS A 82 -10.13 5.56 -10.09
N VAL A 83 -11.24 5.14 -9.48
CA VAL A 83 -11.38 3.79 -8.94
C VAL A 83 -12.55 3.13 -9.68
N GLU A 84 -12.28 1.97 -10.28
CA GLU A 84 -13.26 1.16 -10.99
C GLU A 84 -13.60 -0.07 -10.17
N THR A 85 -14.88 -0.38 -10.01
CA THR A 85 -15.31 -1.68 -9.47
C THR A 85 -15.13 -2.73 -10.56
N ILE A 86 -14.32 -3.76 -10.29
CA ILE A 86 -14.15 -4.92 -11.19
C ILE A 86 -15.23 -5.96 -10.89
N ASP A 87 -15.36 -6.33 -9.61
CA ASP A 87 -16.36 -7.30 -9.15
C ASP A 87 -16.90 -6.85 -7.78
N PRO A 88 -18.18 -6.46 -7.71
CA PRO A 88 -18.78 -6.01 -6.45
C PRO A 88 -18.97 -7.14 -5.44
N THR A 89 -19.04 -8.39 -5.87
CA THR A 89 -19.32 -9.57 -5.02
C THR A 89 -18.16 -9.86 -4.09
N VAL A 90 -16.94 -9.72 -4.61
CA VAL A 90 -15.69 -9.92 -3.86
C VAL A 90 -15.03 -8.59 -3.49
N HIS A 91 -15.75 -7.48 -3.68
CA HIS A 91 -15.25 -6.12 -3.43
C HIS A 91 -13.87 -5.88 -4.07
N SER A 92 -13.74 -6.22 -5.35
CA SER A 92 -12.52 -6.05 -6.14
C SER A 92 -12.58 -4.77 -6.96
N TYR A 93 -11.49 -4.01 -6.95
CA TYR A 93 -11.37 -2.68 -7.53
C TYR A 93 -10.04 -2.49 -8.25
N LYS A 94 -10.04 -1.56 -9.21
CA LYS A 94 -8.84 -1.05 -9.87
C LYS A 94 -8.68 0.44 -9.59
N ALA A 95 -7.59 0.83 -8.94
CA ALA A 95 -7.27 2.24 -8.73
C ALA A 95 -6.22 2.69 -9.75
N TYR A 96 -6.58 3.69 -10.55
CA TYR A 96 -5.68 4.39 -11.46
C TYR A 96 -5.14 5.61 -10.75
N PHE A 97 -3.81 5.78 -10.77
CA PHE A 97 -3.15 6.88 -10.09
C PHE A 97 -2.10 7.55 -10.97
N GLU A 98 -1.84 8.81 -10.64
CA GLU A 98 -0.75 9.61 -11.17
C GLU A 98 0.23 9.92 -10.04
N ALA A 99 1.52 9.74 -10.27
CA ALA A 99 2.57 10.05 -9.30
C ALA A 99 3.62 10.99 -9.92
N LYS A 100 3.88 12.11 -9.25
CA LYS A 100 5.01 12.99 -9.60
C LYS A 100 6.26 12.50 -8.88
N TYR A 101 7.36 12.34 -9.62
CA TYR A 101 8.59 11.76 -9.09
C TYR A 101 9.83 12.37 -9.73
N SER A 102 10.98 12.21 -9.08
CA SER A 102 12.30 12.56 -9.62
C SER A 102 12.99 11.30 -10.13
N LYS A 103 13.44 11.30 -11.38
CA LYS A 103 14.16 10.16 -12.00
C LYS A 103 15.48 9.88 -11.30
N ILE A 104 15.85 8.61 -11.13
CA ILE A 104 17.16 8.24 -10.55
C ILE A 104 18.32 8.75 -11.43
N LYS A 105 18.19 8.65 -12.76
CA LYS A 105 19.27 8.91 -13.71
C LYS A 105 19.81 10.34 -13.68
N ASP A 106 18.91 11.33 -13.63
CA ASP A 106 19.26 12.75 -13.81
C ASP A 106 18.55 13.70 -12.84
N GLY A 107 17.77 13.17 -11.90
CA GLY A 107 17.02 13.94 -10.92
C GLY A 107 15.85 14.74 -11.49
N LYS A 108 15.59 14.66 -12.81
CA LYS A 108 14.56 15.49 -13.44
C LYS A 108 13.15 15.07 -12.99
N PRO A 109 12.24 16.05 -12.81
CA PRO A 109 10.85 15.75 -12.50
C PRO A 109 10.19 15.02 -13.66
N ALA A 110 9.30 14.10 -13.32
CA ALA A 110 8.54 13.28 -14.24
C ALA A 110 7.19 12.91 -13.63
N VAL A 111 6.30 12.38 -14.47
CA VAL A 111 4.97 11.93 -14.07
C VAL A 111 4.80 10.50 -14.56
N LEU A 112 4.35 9.62 -13.66
CA LEU A 112 3.94 8.26 -13.96
C LEU A 112 2.42 8.19 -13.85
N THR A 113 1.77 7.49 -14.80
CA THR A 113 0.40 7.02 -14.62
C THR A 113 0.44 5.50 -14.61
N ASP A 114 -0.15 4.90 -13.59
CA ASP A 114 -0.18 3.44 -13.40
C ASP A 114 -1.47 3.05 -12.65
N SER A 115 -1.62 1.76 -12.36
CA SER A 115 -2.76 1.25 -11.61
C SER A 115 -2.38 0.10 -10.68
N ILE A 116 -3.14 -0.06 -9.61
CA ILE A 116 -3.17 -1.29 -8.80
C ILE A 116 -4.55 -1.93 -8.86
N THR A 117 -4.59 -3.26 -8.74
CA THR A 117 -5.82 -4.02 -8.49
C THR A 117 -5.79 -4.50 -7.04
N PHE A 118 -6.89 -4.34 -6.33
CA PHE A 118 -7.00 -4.71 -4.93
C PHE A 118 -8.42 -5.13 -4.58
N PHE A 119 -8.56 -5.83 -3.47
CA PHE A 119 -9.85 -6.20 -2.91
C PHE A 119 -9.98 -5.73 -1.46
N LEU A 120 -11.21 -5.63 -0.97
CA LEU A 120 -11.50 -5.22 0.40
C LEU A 120 -12.12 -6.36 1.20
N TYR A 121 -11.59 -6.61 2.39
CA TYR A 121 -12.24 -7.50 3.36
C TYR A 121 -13.42 -6.75 4.00
N LYS A 122 -14.59 -7.38 4.08
CA LYS A 122 -15.80 -6.77 4.67
C LYS A 122 -16.23 -7.39 5.98
N ASP A 123 -15.85 -8.64 6.23
CA ASP A 123 -16.15 -9.32 7.47
C ASP A 123 -15.07 -9.04 8.53
N ALA A 124 -15.49 -8.86 9.77
CA ALA A 124 -14.61 -8.54 10.89
C ALA A 124 -13.51 -9.60 11.15
N PRO A 125 -13.78 -10.91 11.05
CA PRO A 125 -12.73 -11.92 11.20
C PRO A 125 -11.57 -11.73 10.22
N ASN A 126 -11.84 -11.59 8.91
CA ASN A 126 -10.78 -11.40 7.93
C ASN A 126 -10.06 -10.06 8.10
N GLN A 127 -10.78 -8.99 8.46
CA GLN A 127 -10.15 -7.70 8.73
C GLN A 127 -9.16 -7.76 9.90
N SER A 128 -9.49 -8.50 10.96
CA SER A 128 -8.59 -8.65 12.11
C SER A 128 -7.31 -9.41 11.78
N ILE A 129 -7.33 -10.29 10.77
CA ILE A 129 -6.20 -11.13 10.37
C ILE A 129 -5.39 -10.49 9.24
N TYR A 130 -6.03 -9.82 8.28
CA TYR A 130 -5.40 -9.38 7.03
C TYR A 130 -5.45 -7.85 6.82
N GLY A 131 -6.07 -7.09 7.73
CA GLY A 131 -6.34 -5.66 7.55
C GLY A 131 -7.45 -5.40 6.53
N CYS A 132 -7.50 -4.20 5.95
CA CYS A 132 -8.66 -3.78 5.15
C CYS A 132 -8.74 -4.31 3.74
N GLY A 133 -7.65 -4.87 3.22
CA GLY A 133 -7.63 -5.39 1.88
C GLY A 133 -6.23 -5.82 1.46
N GLY A 134 -6.17 -6.47 0.30
CA GLY A 134 -4.91 -6.91 -0.31
C GLY A 134 -4.78 -6.40 -1.74
N VAL A 135 -3.55 -6.12 -2.14
CA VAL A 135 -3.19 -5.85 -3.54
C VAL A 135 -3.07 -7.19 -4.26
N THR A 136 -3.80 -7.37 -5.35
CA THR A 136 -3.75 -8.57 -6.20
C THR A 136 -3.00 -8.34 -7.50
N GLN A 137 -2.88 -7.07 -7.90
CA GLN A 137 -2.02 -6.67 -9.00
C GLN A 137 -1.30 -5.38 -8.62
N HIS A 138 0.01 -5.50 -8.47
CA HIS A 138 0.90 -4.40 -8.15
C HIS A 138 1.06 -3.41 -9.31
N ALA A 139 1.57 -2.23 -8.98
CA ALA A 139 1.93 -1.23 -10.00
C ALA A 139 2.96 -1.81 -10.99
N SER A 140 2.83 -1.45 -12.27
CA SER A 140 3.71 -1.99 -13.31
C SER A 140 5.17 -1.54 -13.14
N LYS A 141 5.36 -0.33 -12.61
CA LYS A 141 6.65 0.32 -12.33
C LYS A 141 6.84 0.54 -10.82
N ILE A 142 8.08 0.37 -10.36
CA ILE A 142 8.46 0.64 -8.98
C ILE A 142 8.87 2.10 -8.84
N LEU A 143 8.18 2.83 -7.97
CA LEU A 143 8.60 4.12 -7.42
C LEU A 143 8.74 3.96 -5.91
N LEU A 144 9.66 4.71 -5.31
CA LEU A 144 9.81 4.73 -3.86
C LEU A 144 9.59 6.13 -3.30
N PHE A 145 9.12 6.25 -2.07
CA PHE A 145 9.22 7.54 -1.38
C PHE A 145 10.69 7.91 -1.15
N LYS A 146 11.02 9.19 -1.28
CA LYS A 146 12.38 9.70 -1.06
C LYS A 146 12.91 9.38 0.35
N LYS A 147 12.02 9.35 1.35
CA LYS A 147 12.35 8.96 2.74
C LYS A 147 12.68 7.47 2.91
N CYS A 148 12.39 6.66 1.89
CA CYS A 148 12.62 5.22 1.82
C CYS A 148 13.79 4.85 0.90
N LYS A 149 14.55 5.86 0.45
CA LYS A 149 15.85 5.67 -0.19
C LYS A 149 16.86 5.15 0.84
#